data_AF-A0A849H1I5-F1
#
_entry.id   AF-A0A849H1I5-F1
#
_cell.length_a   1.000
_cell.length_b   1.000
_cell.length_c   1.000
_cell.angle_alpha   90.00
_cell.angle_beta   90.00
_cell.angle_gamma   90.00
#
_symmetry.space_group_name_H-M   'P 1'
#
loop_
_entity.id
_entity.type
_entity.pdbx_description
1 polymer ?
#
loop_
_entity_poly.entity_id
_entity_poly.type
_entity_poly.pdbx_seq_one_letter_code
_entity_poly.pdbx_strand_id
1 'polypeptide(L)'
;PADEIGVFEMTSAGLAEVANPSALFLSETDTPAPGSAVFAGIEGTRPVLCEFQALVSPAPAGQARRSVVGWDGGRLSMILAVLEARCGIPFAGLDVYLNVAGGLRVSEPAADLAVAVALLSAREDVALPKGTVVFGEISLSGHVRPVGQTEARLKEARKLGFDHALLPDRSKIGTVAGLKVQKMPDLATLVGDIFGAG
;
A
#
# COMPACT_ATOMS: atom_id res chain seq x y z
N PRO A 1 27.54 5.42 14.98
CA PRO A 1 26.60 6.55 15.22
C PRO A 1 26.74 7.58 14.09
N ALA A 2 25.93 7.41 13.04
CA ALA A 2 25.80 8.33 11.91
C ALA A 2 24.52 7.95 11.15
N ASP A 3 23.36 8.37 11.63
CA ASP A 3 22.07 8.11 10.97
C ASP A 3 21.10 9.31 11.06
N GLU A 4 21.61 10.53 11.25
CA GLU A 4 20.79 11.73 11.24
C GLU A 4 21.02 12.50 9.93
N ILE A 5 19.97 12.58 9.12
CA ILE A 5 19.92 13.40 7.90
C ILE A 5 18.80 14.40 8.11
N GLY A 6 19.14 15.69 8.02
CA GLY A 6 18.16 16.77 7.92
C GLY A 6 17.60 16.82 6.50
N VAL A 7 16.28 16.71 6.37
CA VAL A 7 15.59 16.90 5.09
C VAL A 7 15.07 18.33 5.08
N PHE A 8 15.25 19.03 3.97
CA PHE A 8 14.84 20.41 3.81
C PHE A 8 14.08 20.56 2.49
N GLU A 9 13.03 21.38 2.48
CA GLU A 9 12.35 21.81 1.25
C GLU A 9 12.70 23.27 0.93
N MET A 10 12.71 23.59 -0.36
CA MET A 10 12.93 24.97 -0.80
C MET A 10 11.58 25.69 -0.85
N THR A 11 11.36 26.62 0.07
CA THR A 11 10.19 27.50 0.09
C THR A 11 10.51 28.85 -0.54
N SER A 12 9.50 29.70 -0.73
CA SER A 12 9.68 31.09 -1.13
C SER A 12 10.49 31.93 -0.12
N ALA A 13 10.60 31.47 1.14
CA ALA A 13 11.40 32.09 2.19
C ALA A 13 12.80 31.46 2.36
N GLY A 14 13.15 30.46 1.55
CA GLY A 14 14.43 29.72 1.63
C GLY A 14 14.26 28.26 2.06
N LEU A 15 15.38 27.62 2.47
CA LEU A 15 15.36 26.25 2.98
C LEU A 15 14.58 26.18 4.30
N ALA A 16 13.53 25.36 4.34
CA ALA A 16 12.80 25.02 5.55
C ALA A 16 13.06 23.56 5.91
N GLU A 17 13.33 23.27 7.18
CA GLU A 17 13.50 21.90 7.65
C GLU A 17 12.16 21.15 7.59
N VAL A 18 12.18 19.99 6.92
CA VAL A 18 11.05 19.08 6.84
C VAL A 18 11.16 18.12 8.01
N ALA A 19 10.37 18.38 9.06
CA ALA A 19 10.35 17.56 10.26
C ALA A 19 9.99 16.08 9.98
N ASN A 20 9.19 15.81 8.95
CA ASN A 20 8.76 14.47 8.56
C ASN A 20 8.75 14.29 7.03
N PRO A 21 9.84 13.74 6.44
CA PRO A 21 9.97 13.59 4.99
C PRO A 21 8.87 12.76 4.35
N SER A 22 8.38 11.73 5.06
CA SER A 22 7.30 10.89 4.56
C SER A 22 5.94 11.58 4.49
N ALA A 23 5.72 12.68 5.21
CA ALA A 23 4.52 13.48 5.04
C ALA A 23 4.44 14.11 3.64
N LEU A 24 5.58 14.33 2.97
CA LEU A 24 5.62 14.82 1.58
C LEU A 24 5.13 13.79 0.56
N PHE A 25 5.05 12.50 0.94
CA PHE A 25 4.68 11.40 0.03
C PHE A 25 3.26 10.86 0.28
N LEU A 26 2.55 11.43 1.25
CA LEU A 26 1.17 11.09 1.58
C LEU A 26 0.25 12.17 1.02
N SER A 27 -0.93 11.80 0.50
CA SER A 27 -1.90 12.79 0.04
C SER A 27 -2.32 13.73 1.19
N GLU A 28 -2.43 15.02 0.88
CA GLU A 28 -2.86 16.07 1.83
C GLU A 28 -4.36 16.02 2.17
N THR A 29 -5.12 15.13 1.50
CA THR A 29 -6.56 15.03 1.67
C THR A 29 -6.90 14.38 3.01
N ASP A 30 -7.58 15.14 3.87
CA ASP A 30 -8.03 14.66 5.19
C ASP A 30 -9.10 13.56 5.13
N THR A 31 -9.72 13.37 3.96
CA THR A 31 -10.78 12.41 3.69
C THR A 31 -10.24 11.16 2.98
N PRO A 32 -10.41 9.96 3.56
CA PRO A 32 -10.12 8.71 2.87
C PRO A 32 -10.85 8.61 1.52
N ALA A 33 -10.12 8.24 0.47
CA ALA A 33 -10.66 8.06 -0.87
C ALA A 33 -10.54 6.59 -1.30
N PRO A 34 -11.55 6.04 -1.99
CA PRO A 34 -11.42 4.74 -2.64
C PRO A 34 -10.24 4.70 -3.60
N GLY A 35 -9.59 3.54 -3.69
CA GLY A 35 -8.44 3.33 -4.54
C GLY A 35 -7.11 3.76 -3.94
N SER A 36 -7.06 4.23 -2.69
CA SER A 36 -5.83 4.65 -2.03
C SER A 36 -5.42 3.66 -0.92
N ALA A 37 -4.14 3.29 -0.89
CA ALA A 37 -3.55 2.51 0.19
C ALA A 37 -2.14 3.00 0.52
N VAL A 38 -1.89 3.29 1.81
CA VAL A 38 -0.55 3.70 2.27
C VAL A 38 0.30 2.46 2.51
N PHE A 39 1.40 2.36 1.76
CA PHE A 39 2.39 1.31 1.89
C PHE A 39 3.51 1.71 2.86
N ALA A 40 3.84 0.82 3.79
CA ALA A 40 5.06 0.96 4.60
C ALA A 40 6.21 0.15 3.98
N GLY A 41 7.06 0.84 3.22
CA GLY A 41 8.20 0.26 2.49
C GLY A 41 9.54 0.35 3.21
N ILE A 42 10.52 -0.35 2.66
CA ILE A 42 11.94 -0.19 3.02
C ILE A 42 12.74 0.19 1.78
N GLU A 43 13.43 1.33 1.86
CA GLU A 43 14.41 1.76 0.86
C GLU A 43 15.83 1.59 1.43
N GLY A 44 16.54 0.55 0.95
CA GLY A 44 17.80 0.12 1.53
C GLY A 44 17.60 -0.38 2.97
N THR A 45 17.87 0.48 3.95
CA THR A 45 17.65 0.22 5.39
C THR A 45 16.61 1.16 6.01
N ARG A 46 16.13 2.16 5.26
CA ARG A 46 15.24 3.20 5.79
C ARG A 46 13.77 2.83 5.57
N PRO A 47 12.93 2.84 6.63
CA PRO A 47 11.49 2.76 6.44
C PRO A 47 10.97 4.06 5.80
N VAL A 48 10.13 3.91 4.78
CA VAL A 48 9.51 5.02 4.05
C VAL A 48 8.05 4.67 3.84
N LEU A 49 7.15 5.64 4.08
CA LEU A 49 5.75 5.51 3.68
C LEU A 49 5.53 6.15 2.32
N CYS A 50 4.76 5.48 1.47
CA CYS A 50 4.27 6.04 0.21
C CYS A 50 2.86 5.55 -0.09
N GLU A 51 2.12 6.29 -0.90
CA GLU A 51 0.74 5.94 -1.26
C GLU A 51 0.69 5.23 -2.61
N PHE A 52 0.00 4.08 -2.66
CA PHE A 52 -0.46 3.47 -3.91
C PHE A 52 -1.86 3.97 -4.23
N GLN A 53 -2.05 4.35 -5.48
CA GLN A 53 -3.31 4.85 -6.00
C GLN A 53 -3.74 3.97 -7.17
N ALA A 54 -4.95 3.44 -7.10
CA ALA A 54 -5.57 2.64 -8.13
C ALA A 54 -6.83 3.34 -8.63
N LEU A 55 -7.06 3.25 -9.93
CA LEU A 55 -8.31 3.62 -10.58
C LEU A 55 -8.77 2.46 -11.44
N VAL A 56 -10.01 2.03 -11.22
CA VAL A 56 -10.63 0.93 -11.94
C VAL A 56 -11.88 1.47 -12.62
N SER A 57 -12.01 1.26 -13.93
CA SER A 57 -13.17 1.75 -14.70
C SER A 57 -13.60 0.75 -15.76
N PRO A 58 -14.87 0.73 -16.18
CA PRO A 58 -15.31 -0.11 -17.29
C PRO A 58 -14.50 0.16 -18.56
N ALA A 59 -14.05 -0.91 -19.23
CA ALA A 59 -13.32 -0.82 -20.49
C ALA A 59 -14.23 -1.10 -21.70
N PRO A 60 -13.97 -0.49 -22.86
CA PRO A 60 -14.55 -0.94 -24.12
C PRO A 60 -14.22 -2.41 -24.41
N ALA A 61 -15.14 -3.11 -25.08
CA ALA A 61 -15.00 -4.54 -25.36
C ALA A 61 -13.67 -4.86 -26.05
N GLY A 62 -12.90 -5.78 -25.45
CA GLY A 62 -11.62 -6.27 -25.99
C GLY A 62 -10.44 -5.31 -25.83
N GLN A 63 -10.57 -4.18 -25.13
CA GLN A 63 -9.53 -3.15 -25.02
C GLN A 63 -9.22 -2.73 -23.58
N ALA A 64 -9.29 -3.65 -22.62
CA ALA A 64 -8.92 -3.39 -21.23
C ALA A 64 -7.45 -2.97 -21.10
N ARG A 65 -7.23 -1.78 -20.57
CA ARG A 65 -5.91 -1.17 -20.36
C ARG A 65 -5.39 -1.49 -18.97
N ARG A 66 -4.09 -1.76 -18.87
CA ARG A 66 -3.38 -1.91 -17.61
C ARG A 66 -2.17 -0.99 -17.64
N SER A 67 -2.21 0.10 -16.89
CA SER A 67 -1.16 1.10 -16.85
C SER A 67 -0.58 1.21 -15.45
N VAL A 68 0.73 1.27 -15.35
CA VAL A 68 1.45 1.33 -14.07
C VAL A 68 2.51 2.42 -14.13
N VAL A 69 2.55 3.26 -13.09
CA VAL A 69 3.57 4.28 -12.89
C VAL A 69 4.20 4.07 -11.52
N GLY A 70 5.53 3.97 -11.46
CA GLY A 70 6.28 3.80 -10.19
C GLY A 70 6.34 2.37 -9.64
N TRP A 71 5.77 1.38 -10.33
CA TRP A 71 5.79 -0.03 -9.93
C TRP A 71 5.90 -0.98 -11.12
N ASP A 72 5.98 -2.29 -10.87
CA ASP A 72 6.15 -3.31 -11.91
C ASP A 72 4.80 -3.78 -12.49
N GLY A 73 4.67 -3.75 -13.82
CA GLY A 73 3.46 -4.18 -14.53
C GLY A 73 3.24 -5.69 -14.56
N GLY A 74 4.32 -6.47 -14.48
CA GLY A 74 4.25 -7.94 -14.38
C GLY A 74 3.62 -8.37 -13.04
N ARG A 75 4.06 -7.75 -11.94
CA ARG A 75 3.48 -7.93 -10.61
C ARG A 75 2.03 -7.49 -10.53
N LEU A 76 1.65 -6.35 -11.13
CA LEU A 76 0.24 -5.99 -11.24
C LEU A 76 -0.56 -7.12 -11.91
N SER A 77 -0.09 -7.64 -13.04
CA SER A 77 -0.77 -8.72 -13.76
C SER A 77 -0.91 -9.98 -12.92
N MET A 78 0.12 -10.29 -12.11
CA MET A 78 0.09 -11.40 -11.17
C MET A 78 -0.95 -11.18 -10.05
N ILE A 79 -0.98 -10.00 -9.43
CA ILE A 79 -1.98 -9.68 -8.38
C ILE A 79 -3.40 -9.80 -8.92
N LEU A 80 -3.67 -9.25 -10.11
CA LEU A 80 -4.98 -9.38 -10.75
C LEU A 80 -5.37 -10.85 -10.98
N ALA A 81 -4.43 -11.68 -11.44
CA ALA A 81 -4.67 -13.11 -11.65
C ALA A 81 -4.95 -13.85 -10.33
N VAL A 82 -4.26 -13.49 -9.23
CA VAL A 82 -4.50 -14.10 -7.92
C VAL A 82 -5.87 -13.68 -7.37
N LEU A 83 -6.24 -12.41 -7.46
CA LEU A 83 -7.56 -11.92 -7.03
C LEU A 83 -8.68 -12.64 -7.79
N GLU A 84 -8.53 -12.85 -9.09
CA GLU A 84 -9.51 -13.58 -9.89
C GLU A 84 -9.56 -15.08 -9.52
N ALA A 85 -8.42 -15.77 -9.51
CA ALA A 85 -8.36 -17.22 -9.34
C ALA A 85 -8.55 -17.70 -7.89
N ARG A 86 -8.28 -16.86 -6.89
CA ARG A 86 -8.32 -17.23 -5.46
C ARG A 86 -9.43 -16.55 -4.70
N CYS A 87 -9.82 -15.34 -5.10
CA CYS A 87 -10.87 -14.58 -4.43
C CYS A 87 -12.17 -14.50 -5.25
N GLY A 88 -12.15 -14.95 -6.51
CA GLY A 88 -13.34 -14.86 -7.37
C GLY A 88 -13.68 -13.43 -7.78
N ILE A 89 -12.69 -12.53 -7.81
CA ILE A 89 -12.87 -11.10 -8.10
C ILE A 89 -12.34 -10.79 -9.51
N PRO A 90 -13.19 -10.80 -10.56
CA PRO A 90 -12.72 -10.73 -11.94
C PRO A 90 -12.47 -9.28 -12.38
N PHE A 91 -11.25 -8.95 -12.80
CA PHE A 91 -10.93 -7.65 -13.42
C PHE A 91 -11.08 -7.67 -14.96
N ALA A 92 -11.63 -8.75 -15.52
CA ALA A 92 -11.95 -8.83 -16.94
C ALA A 92 -12.93 -7.71 -17.35
N GLY A 93 -12.61 -7.03 -18.45
CA GLY A 93 -13.43 -5.91 -18.96
C GLY A 93 -13.27 -4.60 -18.18
N LEU A 94 -12.28 -4.49 -17.30
CA LEU A 94 -11.98 -3.26 -16.57
C LEU A 94 -10.60 -2.71 -16.98
N ASP A 95 -10.55 -1.40 -17.17
CA ASP A 95 -9.30 -0.66 -17.20
C ASP A 95 -8.76 -0.55 -15.78
N VAL A 96 -7.45 -0.72 -15.62
CA VAL A 96 -6.74 -0.62 -14.35
C VAL A 96 -5.57 0.34 -14.53
N TYR A 97 -5.58 1.41 -13.75
CA TYR A 97 -4.47 2.35 -13.64
C TYR A 97 -3.92 2.26 -12.22
N LEU A 98 -2.60 2.11 -12.09
CA LEU A 98 -1.91 2.07 -10.81
C LEU A 98 -0.79 3.12 -10.81
N ASN A 99 -0.70 3.90 -9.75
CA ASN A 99 0.30 4.94 -9.57
C ASN A 99 0.91 4.86 -8.16
N VAL A 100 2.21 5.10 -8.06
CA VAL A 100 2.87 5.39 -6.78
C VAL A 100 2.95 6.90 -6.64
N ALA A 101 2.32 7.43 -5.60
CA ALA A 101 2.31 8.87 -5.33
C ALA A 101 3.73 9.41 -5.05
N GLY A 102 3.92 10.72 -5.26
CA GLY A 102 5.20 11.39 -5.00
C GLY A 102 6.30 11.09 -6.02
N GLY A 103 5.98 10.43 -7.16
CA GLY A 103 6.97 10.12 -8.21
C GLY A 103 7.96 9.03 -7.81
N LEU A 104 7.68 8.30 -6.74
CA LEU A 104 8.54 7.25 -6.20
C LEU A 104 8.52 6.00 -7.08
N ARG A 105 9.57 5.19 -6.96
CA ARG A 105 9.65 3.86 -7.55
C ARG A 105 9.77 2.82 -6.45
N VAL A 106 8.83 1.89 -6.41
CA VAL A 106 8.83 0.79 -5.43
C VAL A 106 9.20 -0.50 -6.16
N SER A 107 10.12 -1.27 -5.61
CA SER A 107 10.54 -2.58 -6.15
C SER A 107 10.33 -3.72 -5.17
N GLU A 108 9.87 -3.42 -3.96
CA GLU A 108 9.82 -4.38 -2.86
C GLU A 108 8.63 -5.36 -2.95
N PRO A 109 8.80 -6.67 -2.67
CA PRO A 109 7.72 -7.65 -2.54
C PRO A 109 6.61 -7.23 -1.56
N ALA A 110 6.97 -6.55 -0.47
CA ALA A 110 6.03 -6.09 0.55
C ALA A 110 4.92 -5.15 0.03
N ALA A 111 5.09 -4.58 -1.16
CA ALA A 111 4.09 -3.72 -1.78
C ALA A 111 2.87 -4.50 -2.31
N ASP A 112 2.96 -5.81 -2.48
CA ASP A 112 1.88 -6.62 -3.09
C ASP A 112 0.55 -6.43 -2.36
N LEU A 113 0.55 -6.53 -1.03
CA LEU A 113 -0.67 -6.36 -0.24
C LEU A 113 -1.25 -4.95 -0.35
N ALA A 114 -0.40 -3.91 -0.36
CA ALA A 114 -0.86 -2.54 -0.50
C ALA A 114 -1.51 -2.30 -1.88
N VAL A 115 -0.95 -2.88 -2.94
CA VAL A 115 -1.54 -2.80 -4.28
C VAL A 115 -2.85 -3.58 -4.37
N ALA A 116 -2.92 -4.80 -3.82
CA ALA A 116 -4.18 -5.56 -3.79
C ALA A 116 -5.27 -4.78 -3.05
N VAL A 117 -4.94 -4.16 -1.92
CA VAL A 117 -5.86 -3.32 -1.16
C VAL A 117 -6.30 -2.09 -1.96
N ALA A 118 -5.38 -1.38 -2.63
CA ALA A 118 -5.75 -0.23 -3.47
C ALA A 118 -6.69 -0.65 -4.63
N LEU A 119 -6.41 -1.76 -5.29
CA LEU A 119 -7.24 -2.29 -6.38
C LEU A 119 -8.65 -2.68 -5.92
N LEU A 120 -8.74 -3.37 -4.78
CA LEU A 120 -10.02 -3.75 -4.17
C LEU A 120 -10.80 -2.52 -3.72
N SER A 121 -10.12 -1.58 -3.07
CA SER A 121 -10.71 -0.30 -2.66
C SER A 121 -11.29 0.47 -3.84
N ALA A 122 -10.55 0.57 -4.95
CA ALA A 122 -11.03 1.24 -6.16
C ALA A 122 -12.22 0.51 -6.82
N ARG A 123 -12.18 -0.82 -6.82
CA ARG A 123 -13.20 -1.64 -7.46
C ARG A 123 -14.53 -1.63 -6.69
N GLU A 124 -14.45 -1.80 -5.37
CA GLU A 124 -15.62 -1.89 -4.50
C GLU A 124 -16.13 -0.51 -4.06
N ASP A 125 -15.45 0.57 -4.44
CA ASP A 125 -15.74 1.95 -4.06
C ASP A 125 -15.77 2.15 -2.53
N VAL A 126 -14.86 1.46 -1.82
CA VAL A 126 -14.74 1.49 -0.36
C VAL A 126 -13.36 2.00 0.04
N ALA A 127 -13.31 3.12 0.75
CA ALA A 127 -12.06 3.67 1.29
C ALA A 127 -11.60 2.91 2.55
N LEU A 128 -10.29 2.77 2.70
CA LEU A 128 -9.69 2.27 3.95
C LEU A 128 -9.91 3.26 5.11
N PRO A 129 -9.91 2.79 6.37
CA PRO A 129 -9.84 3.68 7.52
C PRO A 129 -8.60 4.58 7.43
N LYS A 130 -8.78 5.88 7.75
CA LYS A 130 -7.67 6.83 7.86
C LYS A 130 -6.62 6.31 8.82
N GLY A 131 -5.34 6.59 8.54
CA GLY A 131 -4.24 6.17 9.41
C GLY A 131 -3.89 4.68 9.30
N THR A 132 -4.32 4.00 8.23
CA THR A 132 -3.96 2.60 7.96
C THR A 132 -2.74 2.49 7.06
N VAL A 133 -1.68 1.82 7.55
CA VAL A 133 -0.58 1.34 6.70
C VAL A 133 -0.77 -0.12 6.31
N VAL A 134 -0.28 -0.49 5.13
CA VAL A 134 -0.39 -1.83 4.58
C VAL A 134 0.97 -2.30 4.09
N PHE A 135 1.32 -3.56 4.35
CA PHE A 135 2.48 -4.20 3.72
C PHE A 135 2.37 -5.72 3.82
N GLY A 136 2.92 -6.46 2.86
CA GLY A 136 2.92 -7.92 2.82
C GLY A 136 3.19 -8.41 1.39
N GLU A 137 3.81 -9.58 1.27
CA GLU A 137 4.04 -10.24 -0.03
C GLU A 137 2.87 -11.19 -0.35
N ILE A 138 2.42 -11.24 -1.60
CA ILE A 138 1.33 -12.14 -2.00
C ILE A 138 1.90 -13.34 -2.75
N SER A 139 1.52 -14.55 -2.35
CA SER A 139 1.81 -15.76 -3.11
C SER A 139 0.77 -16.04 -4.19
N LEU A 140 1.12 -16.83 -5.20
CA LEU A 140 0.18 -17.32 -6.22
C LEU A 140 -0.96 -18.22 -5.67
N SER A 141 -0.81 -18.71 -4.43
CA SER A 141 -1.87 -19.42 -3.71
C SER A 141 -2.83 -18.49 -2.98
N GLY A 142 -2.59 -17.18 -2.97
CA GLY A 142 -3.40 -16.18 -2.27
C GLY A 142 -2.99 -15.92 -0.82
N HIS A 143 -1.93 -16.57 -0.32
CA HIS A 143 -1.43 -16.30 1.03
C HIS A 143 -0.65 -15.00 1.10
N VAL A 144 -0.76 -14.33 2.25
CA VAL A 144 -0.02 -13.13 2.57
C VAL A 144 1.20 -13.52 3.42
N ARG A 145 2.41 -13.33 2.88
CA ARG A 145 3.67 -13.79 3.45
C ARG A 145 4.36 -12.70 4.26
N PRO A 146 5.00 -13.05 5.41
CA PRO A 146 5.83 -12.14 6.18
C PRO A 146 6.96 -11.52 5.36
N VAL A 147 7.24 -10.25 5.65
CA VAL A 147 8.34 -9.49 5.03
C VAL A 147 9.30 -8.99 6.10
N GLY A 148 10.51 -8.61 5.69
CA GLY A 148 11.55 -8.13 6.58
C GLY A 148 11.20 -6.80 7.27
N GLN A 149 11.86 -6.54 8.39
CA GLN A 149 11.85 -5.25 9.10
C GLN A 149 10.45 -4.75 9.53
N THR A 150 9.56 -5.67 9.91
CA THR A 150 8.19 -5.36 10.39
C THR A 150 8.21 -4.29 11.49
N GLU A 151 9.05 -4.44 12.53
CA GLU A 151 9.11 -3.48 13.63
C GLU A 151 9.53 -2.08 13.16
N ALA A 152 10.49 -1.97 12.23
CA ALA A 152 10.94 -0.69 11.69
C ALA A 152 9.82 0.03 10.90
N ARG A 153 9.11 -0.70 10.04
CA ARG A 153 7.94 -0.19 9.30
C ARG A 153 6.87 0.37 10.24
N LEU A 154 6.56 -0.39 11.28
CA LEU A 154 5.52 -0.03 12.24
C LEU A 154 5.93 1.14 13.14
N LYS A 155 7.20 1.24 13.54
CA LYS A 155 7.73 2.39 14.28
C LYS A 155 7.66 3.66 13.45
N GLU A 156 8.02 3.60 12.17
CA GLU A 156 7.92 4.76 11.28
C GLU A 156 6.46 5.16 11.05
N ALA A 157 5.57 4.19 10.83
CA ALA A 157 4.13 4.45 10.73
C ALA A 157 3.59 5.17 11.98
N ARG A 158 3.94 4.69 13.18
CA ARG A 158 3.57 5.36 14.44
C ARG A 158 4.12 6.76 14.57
N LYS A 159 5.39 6.97 14.20
CA LYS A 159 6.05 8.29 14.24
C LYS A 159 5.30 9.30 13.38
N LEU A 160 4.74 8.85 12.26
CA LEU A 160 3.97 9.66 11.31
C LEU A 160 2.47 9.74 11.66
N GLY A 161 2.06 9.20 12.81
CA GLY A 161 0.70 9.32 13.32
C GLY A 161 -0.28 8.24 12.88
N PHE A 162 0.14 7.25 12.08
CA PHE A 162 -0.72 6.13 11.68
C PHE A 162 -1.00 5.22 12.87
N ASP A 163 -2.26 4.90 13.12
CA ASP A 163 -2.74 4.12 14.27
C ASP A 163 -3.29 2.74 13.88
N HIS A 164 -3.34 2.42 12.57
CA HIS A 164 -3.80 1.15 12.02
C HIS A 164 -2.74 0.50 11.13
N ALA A 165 -2.66 -0.84 11.15
CA ALA A 165 -1.78 -1.58 10.24
C ALA A 165 -2.41 -2.90 9.75
N LEU A 166 -2.39 -3.13 8.44
CA LEU A 166 -2.73 -4.39 7.79
C LEU A 166 -1.43 -5.11 7.36
N LEU A 167 -1.20 -6.31 7.89
CA LEU A 167 0.06 -7.02 7.70
C LEU A 167 -0.08 -8.55 7.78
N PRO A 168 0.92 -9.34 7.33
CA PRO A 168 0.85 -10.80 7.31
C PRO A 168 0.67 -11.38 8.72
N ASP A 169 -0.18 -12.40 8.86
CA ASP A 169 -0.51 -13.06 10.14
C ASP A 169 0.71 -13.52 10.96
N ARG A 170 1.74 -14.01 10.26
CA ARG A 170 2.98 -14.56 10.82
C ARG A 170 4.09 -13.52 11.01
N SER A 171 3.77 -12.24 10.91
CA SER A 171 4.76 -11.17 11.11
C SER A 171 5.18 -11.06 12.59
N LYS A 172 6.47 -10.82 12.80
CA LYS A 172 7.04 -10.52 14.13
C LYS A 172 6.98 -9.01 14.36
N ILE A 173 5.96 -8.56 15.09
CA ILE A 173 5.64 -7.14 15.29
C ILE A 173 6.69 -6.41 16.14
N GLY A 174 7.36 -7.12 17.07
CA GLY A 174 8.28 -6.50 18.01
C GLY A 174 7.55 -5.70 19.09
N THR A 175 8.21 -4.66 19.63
CA THR A 175 7.60 -3.76 20.63
C THR A 175 7.15 -2.46 19.97
N VAL A 176 5.90 -2.43 19.49
CA VAL A 176 5.27 -1.24 18.94
C VAL A 176 3.93 -1.01 19.63
N ALA A 177 3.83 0.07 20.41
CA ALA A 177 2.62 0.45 21.12
C ALA A 177 1.76 1.42 20.29
N GLY A 178 0.45 1.40 20.51
CA GLY A 178 -0.48 2.36 19.91
C GLY A 178 -0.83 2.11 18.43
N LEU A 179 -0.53 0.92 17.89
CA LEU A 179 -1.10 0.45 16.62
C LEU A 179 -2.19 -0.59 16.88
N LYS A 180 -3.32 -0.43 16.22
CA LYS A 180 -4.30 -1.50 16.00
C LYS A 180 -3.84 -2.30 14.78
N VAL A 181 -3.36 -3.51 15.04
CA VAL A 181 -2.85 -4.40 13.99
C VAL A 181 -3.92 -5.41 13.60
N GLN A 182 -4.25 -5.45 12.31
CA GLN A 182 -5.07 -6.50 11.72
C GLN A 182 -4.18 -7.42 10.89
N LYS A 183 -4.28 -8.71 11.16
CA LYS A 183 -3.44 -9.75 10.61
C LYS A 183 -4.14 -10.43 9.45
N MET A 184 -3.51 -10.45 8.28
CA MET A 184 -4.04 -11.03 7.05
C MET A 184 -3.28 -12.33 6.74
N PRO A 185 -3.91 -13.50 6.82
CA PRO A 185 -3.30 -14.76 6.42
C PRO A 185 -3.35 -14.99 4.89
N ASP A 186 -4.37 -14.45 4.23
CA ASP A 186 -4.61 -14.58 2.80
C ASP A 186 -5.51 -13.45 2.27
N LEU A 187 -5.62 -13.37 0.94
CA LEU A 187 -6.47 -12.39 0.26
C LEU A 187 -7.96 -12.67 0.43
N ALA A 188 -8.38 -13.92 0.63
CA ALA A 188 -9.79 -14.22 0.86
C ALA A 188 -10.28 -13.57 2.17
N THR A 189 -9.47 -13.67 3.23
CA THR A 189 -9.71 -13.00 4.51
C THR A 189 -9.71 -11.48 4.34
N LEU A 190 -8.75 -10.93 3.59
CA LEU A 190 -8.70 -9.49 3.31
C LEU A 190 -10.02 -9.00 2.68
N VAL A 191 -10.51 -9.71 1.66
CA VAL A 191 -11.73 -9.32 0.95
C VAL A 191 -12.95 -9.42 1.88
N GLY A 192 -13.10 -10.53 2.61
CA GLY A 192 -14.23 -10.74 3.52
C GLY A 192 -14.26 -9.73 4.67
N ASP A 193 -13.12 -9.50 5.33
CA ASP A 193 -13.05 -8.66 6.52
C ASP A 193 -13.10 -7.15 6.23
N ILE A 194 -12.50 -6.71 5.11
CA ILE A 194 -12.35 -5.28 4.80
C ILE A 194 -13.39 -4.78 3.81
N PHE A 195 -13.73 -5.58 2.80
CA PHE A 195 -14.57 -5.16 1.68
C PHE A 195 -15.94 -5.84 1.66
N GLY A 196 -16.18 -6.85 2.51
CA GLY A 196 -17.49 -7.50 2.67
C GLY A 196 -17.93 -8.33 1.46
N ALA A 197 -17.04 -8.62 0.51
CA ALA A 197 -17.32 -9.40 -0.68
C ALA A 197 -16.87 -10.86 -0.49
N GLY A 198 -17.73 -11.71 0.07
CA GLY A 198 -17.46 -13.14 0.27
C GLY A 198 -18.73 -13.94 0.46
#